data_AF-A0AB37AV78-F1
#
_entry.id   AF-A0AB37AV78-F1
#
_cell.length_a   1.000
_cell.length_b   1.000
_cell.length_c   1.000
_cell.angle_alpha   90.00
_cell.angle_beta   90.00
_cell.angle_gamma   90.00
#
_symmetry.space_group_name_H-M   'P 1'
#
loop_
_entity.id
_entity.type
_entity.pdbx_description
1 polymer ?
#
loop_
_entity_poly.entity_id
_entity_poly.type
_entity_poly.pdbx_seq_one_letter_code
_entity_poly.pdbx_strand_id
1 'polypeptide(L)'
;MAGNTKQPLGTLNRVAAHVVFSSFPQLNIVPENLAKAGVSLEPQGAVVTIIEAMTGTINSPEPYVQVHLTIALNKTSPVADLFKKQIEQYGVLGDVDVYTDTPALSKYSLRNVSIQSQGAVNTSGTDATFTVTLAGTWDINNSMWV
;
A
#
# COMPACT_ATOMS: atom_id res chain seq x y z
N MET A 1 31.13 19.63 -0.91
CA MET A 1 30.42 20.17 0.27
C MET A 1 30.19 19.00 1.23
N ALA A 2 30.84 19.01 2.39
CA ALA A 2 30.68 17.94 3.37
C ALA A 2 29.30 18.05 4.02
N GLY A 3 28.47 17.01 3.91
CA GLY A 3 27.14 16.98 4.50
C GLY A 3 27.22 17.02 6.03
N ASN A 4 26.47 17.92 6.65
CA ASN A 4 26.41 18.06 8.11
C ASN A 4 25.75 16.82 8.72
N THR A 5 26.50 16.06 9.52
CA THR A 5 26.08 14.78 10.13
C THR A 5 25.07 14.94 11.28
N LYS A 6 24.65 16.17 11.61
CA LYS A 6 23.66 16.50 12.65
C LYS A 6 22.33 17.03 12.11
N GLN A 7 21.97 16.74 10.86
CA GLN A 7 20.63 17.11 10.39
C GLN A 7 19.57 16.36 11.24
N PRO A 8 18.60 17.06 11.84
CA PRO A 8 17.55 16.41 12.63
C PRO A 8 16.80 15.40 11.76
N LEU A 9 16.80 14.14 12.18
CA LEU A 9 15.97 13.12 11.56
C LEU A 9 14.50 13.44 11.88
N GLY A 10 13.62 13.35 10.89
CA GLY A 10 12.20 13.63 11.06
C GLY A 10 11.53 12.66 12.04
N THR A 11 10.31 12.99 12.50
CA THR A 11 9.50 12.11 13.36
C THR A 11 8.49 11.35 12.52
N LEU A 12 8.40 10.04 12.75
CA LEU A 12 7.37 9.17 12.15
C LEU A 12 6.18 9.05 13.10
N ASN A 13 4.97 9.18 12.56
CA ASN A 13 3.73 9.02 13.32
C ASN A 13 3.12 7.65 13.06
N ARG A 14 3.27 6.74 14.02
CA ARG A 14 2.69 5.39 14.00
C ARG A 14 1.16 5.36 13.86
N VAL A 15 0.49 6.50 14.07
CA VAL A 15 -0.97 6.67 14.04
C VAL A 15 -1.40 7.57 12.87
N ALA A 16 -0.53 7.91 11.91
CA ALA A 16 -0.94 8.73 10.75
C ALA A 16 -1.32 7.89 9.52
N ALA A 17 -0.89 6.62 9.47
CA ALA A 17 -1.17 5.76 8.33
C ALA A 17 -2.67 5.46 8.23
N HIS A 18 -3.26 5.81 7.10
CA HIS A 18 -4.66 5.54 6.80
C HIS A 18 -4.83 5.26 5.30
N VAL A 19 -5.84 4.45 4.97
CA VAL A 19 -6.11 4.02 3.59
C VAL A 19 -7.55 4.39 3.26
N VAL A 20 -7.74 5.08 2.14
CA VAL A 20 -9.03 5.60 1.69
C VAL A 20 -9.41 4.92 0.38
N PHE A 21 -10.58 4.28 0.37
CA PHE A 21 -11.17 3.63 -0.78
C PHE A 21 -12.26 4.54 -1.37
N SER A 22 -12.08 4.99 -2.60
CA SER A 22 -13.01 5.96 -3.21
C SER A 22 -14.39 5.35 -3.47
N SER A 23 -14.44 4.10 -3.93
CA SER A 23 -15.68 3.40 -4.30
C SER A 23 -16.37 2.73 -3.11
N PHE A 24 -15.64 2.46 -2.03
CA PHE A 24 -16.12 1.71 -0.86
C PHE A 24 -15.69 2.39 0.45
N PRO A 25 -16.22 3.59 0.77
CA PRO A 25 -15.76 4.37 1.92
C PRO A 25 -15.98 3.67 3.27
N GLN A 26 -16.89 2.68 3.34
CA GLN A 26 -17.07 1.84 4.53
C GLN A 26 -15.85 0.95 4.84
N LEU A 27 -14.97 0.72 3.86
CA LEU A 27 -13.72 -0.03 4.03
C LEU A 27 -12.55 0.87 4.41
N ASN A 28 -12.77 2.18 4.60
CA ASN A 28 -11.72 3.11 4.97
C ASN A 28 -11.04 2.69 6.27
N ILE A 29 -9.71 2.73 6.24
CA ILE A 29 -8.88 2.25 7.34
C ILE A 29 -8.34 3.47 8.05
N VAL A 30 -8.76 3.62 9.30
CA VAL A 30 -8.20 4.57 10.24
C VAL A 30 -7.23 3.84 11.19
N PRO A 31 -6.31 4.56 11.83
CA PRO A 31 -5.30 3.97 12.72
C PRO A 31 -5.87 3.06 13.83
N GLU A 32 -7.07 3.37 14.33
CA GLU A 32 -7.77 2.59 15.36
C GLU A 32 -8.11 1.16 14.92
N ASN A 33 -8.24 0.96 13.60
CA ASN A 33 -8.58 -0.33 13.01
C ASN A 33 -7.34 -1.20 12.75
N LEU A 34 -6.14 -0.61 12.81
CA LEU A 34 -4.90 -1.26 12.45
C LEU A 34 -4.31 -2.06 13.62
N ALA A 35 -3.82 -3.25 13.30
CA ALA A 35 -2.94 -4.01 14.18
C ALA A 35 -1.52 -3.41 14.17
N LYS A 36 -0.66 -3.85 15.09
CA LYS A 36 0.70 -3.32 15.27
C LYS A 36 1.56 -3.35 13.99
N ALA A 37 1.33 -4.29 13.08
CA ALA A 37 2.04 -4.38 11.81
C ALA A 37 1.65 -3.28 10.81
N GLY A 38 0.48 -2.65 10.98
CA GLY A 38 0.04 -1.51 10.19
C GLY A 38 -0.22 -1.85 8.72
N VAL A 39 0.30 -0.99 7.84
CA VAL A 39 0.13 -1.07 6.39
C VAL A 39 1.52 -1.13 5.74
N SER A 40 1.71 -2.08 4.82
CA SER A 40 2.94 -2.24 4.04
C SER A 40 2.63 -2.16 2.55
N LEU A 41 3.48 -1.46 1.79
CA LEU A 41 3.36 -1.27 0.35
C LEU A 41 4.61 -1.79 -0.34
N GLU A 42 4.43 -2.76 -1.23
CA GLU A 42 5.50 -3.50 -1.90
C GLU A 42 5.33 -3.43 -3.42
N PRO A 43 6.03 -2.51 -4.10
CA PRO A 43 6.07 -2.47 -5.56
C PRO A 43 6.69 -3.75 -6.13
N GLN A 44 6.05 -4.28 -7.17
CA GLN A 44 6.44 -5.47 -7.90
C GLN A 44 6.94 -5.05 -9.28
N GLY A 45 8.18 -5.43 -9.61
CA GLY A 45 8.80 -5.15 -10.90
C GLY A 45 9.80 -3.98 -10.89
N ALA A 46 10.30 -3.63 -12.07
CA ALA A 46 11.29 -2.58 -12.26
C ALA A 46 10.61 -1.25 -12.61
N VAL A 47 11.11 -0.15 -12.04
CA VAL A 47 10.66 1.21 -12.40
C VAL A 47 11.23 1.65 -13.76
N VAL A 48 12.43 1.18 -14.08
CA VAL A 48 13.11 1.38 -15.36
C VAL A 48 13.76 0.06 -15.74
N THR A 49 13.39 -0.45 -16.91
CA THR A 49 14.01 -1.63 -17.50
C THR A 49 15.27 -1.19 -18.26
N ILE A 50 16.40 -1.82 -17.97
CA ILE A 50 17.66 -1.56 -18.68
C ILE A 50 17.81 -2.58 -19.80
N ILE A 51 17.89 -2.09 -21.04
CA ILE A 51 18.13 -2.90 -22.22
C ILE A 51 19.61 -2.78 -22.58
N GLU A 52 20.34 -3.90 -22.51
CA GLU A 52 21.76 -3.95 -22.90
C GLU A 52 21.89 -3.93 -24.43
N ALA A 53 22.74 -3.04 -24.95
CA ALA A 53 23.10 -2.92 -26.35
C ALA A 53 24.61 -3.10 -26.53
N MET A 54 25.05 -3.42 -27.76
CA MET A 54 26.46 -3.69 -28.07
C MET A 54 27.43 -2.54 -27.71
N THR A 55 26.94 -1.33 -27.51
CA THR A 55 27.74 -0.13 -27.20
C THR A 55 27.31 0.62 -25.95
N GLY A 56 26.33 0.10 -25.18
CA GLY A 56 25.82 0.79 -23.99
C GLY A 56 24.51 0.23 -23.46
N THR A 57 23.84 1.01 -22.61
CA THR A 57 22.54 0.66 -22.02
C THR A 57 21.47 1.64 -22.47
N ILE A 58 20.28 1.14 -22.76
CA ILE A 58 19.09 1.94 -23.06
C ILE A 58 18.14 1.83 -21.87
N ASN A 59 17.78 2.98 -21.28
CA ASN A 59 16.80 3.03 -20.20
C ASN A 59 15.39 3.06 -20.80
N SER A 60 14.55 2.09 -20.43
CA SER A 60 13.14 1.99 -20.82
C SER A 60 12.27 2.13 -19.56
N PRO A 61 11.81 3.36 -19.23
CA PRO A 61 10.95 3.60 -18.06
C PRO A 61 9.58 2.95 -18.24
N GLU A 62 9.11 2.23 -17.22
CA GLU A 62 7.77 1.63 -17.23
C GLU A 62 6.70 2.69 -16.90
N PRO A 63 5.50 2.64 -17.49
CA PRO A 63 4.42 3.58 -17.17
C PRO A 63 3.72 3.28 -15.84
N TYR A 64 3.71 2.01 -15.42
CA TYR A 64 3.10 1.56 -14.18
C TYR A 64 3.85 0.37 -13.60
N VAL A 65 3.73 0.18 -12.29
CA VAL A 65 4.16 -1.05 -11.60
C VAL A 65 2.99 -1.62 -10.82
N GLN A 66 2.92 -2.95 -10.73
CA GLN A 66 1.98 -3.59 -9.81
C GLN A 66 2.47 -3.40 -8.39
N VAL A 67 1.58 -3.23 -7.44
CA VAL A 67 1.90 -3.03 -6.02
C VAL A 67 1.08 -3.98 -5.19
N HIS A 68 1.73 -4.64 -4.23
CA HIS A 68 1.05 -5.38 -3.17
C HIS A 68 0.92 -4.49 -1.93
N LEU A 69 -0.31 -4.26 -1.51
CA LEU A 69 -0.64 -3.52 -0.31
C LEU A 69 -1.14 -4.51 0.74
N THR A 70 -0.35 -4.71 1.80
CA THR A 70 -0.72 -5.58 2.90
C THR A 70 -1.21 -4.74 4.07
N ILE A 71 -2.42 -5.00 4.52
CA ILE A 71 -3.08 -4.30 5.62
C ILE A 71 -3.31 -5.30 6.75
N ALA A 72 -2.77 -4.99 7.93
CA ALA A 72 -3.03 -5.75 9.14
C ALA A 72 -4.11 -5.03 9.96
N LEU A 73 -5.32 -5.60 10.00
CA LEU A 73 -6.46 -5.10 10.77
C LEU A 73 -6.58 -5.82 12.11
N ASN A 74 -7.20 -5.15 13.09
CA ASN A 74 -7.65 -5.80 14.32
C ASN A 74 -8.94 -6.58 14.05
N LYS A 75 -8.98 -7.87 14.39
CA LYS A 75 -10.17 -8.74 14.28
C LYS A 75 -11.37 -8.23 15.08
N THR A 76 -11.13 -7.44 16.11
CA THR A 76 -12.18 -6.81 16.93
C THR A 76 -12.79 -5.57 16.27
N SER A 77 -12.17 -5.03 15.21
CA SER A 77 -12.70 -3.86 14.50
C SER A 77 -13.84 -4.27 13.56
N PRO A 78 -14.95 -3.50 13.50
CA PRO A 78 -16.04 -3.73 12.53
C PRO A 78 -15.56 -3.76 11.08
N VAL A 79 -14.47 -3.05 10.76
CA VAL A 79 -13.91 -2.99 9.41
C VAL A 79 -13.35 -4.34 8.96
N ALA A 80 -12.83 -5.16 9.88
CA ALA A 80 -12.37 -6.51 9.53
C ALA A 80 -13.51 -7.41 9.00
N ASP A 81 -14.70 -7.31 9.60
CA ASP A 81 -15.89 -8.04 9.12
C ASP A 81 -16.39 -7.50 7.78
N LEU A 82 -16.30 -6.18 7.55
CA LEU A 82 -16.62 -5.58 6.26
C LEU A 82 -15.69 -6.07 5.15
N PHE A 83 -14.38 -6.16 5.42
CA PHE A 83 -13.43 -6.74 4.47
C PHE A 83 -13.73 -8.21 4.17
N LYS A 84 -14.05 -9.01 5.20
CA LYS A 84 -14.46 -10.40 5.00
C LYS A 84 -15.70 -10.52 4.10
N LYS A 85 -16.74 -9.72 4.36
CA LYS A 85 -17.95 -9.69 3.51
C LYS A 85 -17.65 -9.23 2.09
N GLN A 86 -16.76 -8.25 1.93
CA GLN A 86 -16.35 -7.79 0.61
C GLN A 86 -15.61 -8.88 -0.17
N ILE A 87 -14.74 -9.65 0.49
CA ILE A 87 -14.07 -10.82 -0.10
C ILE A 87 -15.10 -11.86 -0.59
N GLU A 88 -16.15 -12.10 0.19
CA GLU A 88 -17.21 -13.05 -0.14
C GLU A 88 -18.13 -12.57 -1.28
N GLN A 89 -18.29 -11.26 -1.43
CA GLN A 89 -19.22 -10.67 -2.40
C GLN A 89 -18.55 -10.23 -3.70
N TYR A 90 -17.52 -9.40 -3.61
CA TYR A 90 -16.88 -8.78 -4.77
C TYR A 90 -15.48 -8.23 -4.43
N GLY A 91 -14.43 -8.86 -4.96
CA GLY A 91 -13.05 -8.52 -4.61
C GLY A 91 -12.46 -7.27 -5.27
N VAL A 92 -13.16 -6.55 -6.15
CA VAL A 92 -12.60 -5.37 -6.83
C VAL A 92 -12.99 -4.08 -6.09
N LEU A 93 -11.98 -3.28 -5.73
CA LEU A 93 -12.12 -2.09 -4.87
C LEU A 93 -11.96 -0.76 -5.60
N GLY A 94 -11.34 -0.76 -6.80
CA GLY A 94 -11.16 0.45 -7.60
C GLY A 94 -9.96 1.28 -7.14
N ASP A 95 -10.13 2.60 -7.05
CA ASP A 95 -9.02 3.52 -6.74
C ASP A 95 -8.85 3.74 -5.23
N VAL A 96 -7.60 3.68 -4.78
CA VAL A 96 -7.23 3.70 -3.36
C VAL A 96 -6.07 4.65 -3.11
N ASP A 97 -6.23 5.51 -2.11
CA ASP A 97 -5.17 6.39 -1.63
C ASP A 97 -4.60 5.88 -0.30
N VAL A 98 -3.28 5.68 -0.25
CA VAL A 98 -2.55 5.28 0.95
C VAL A 98 -1.75 6.47 1.48
N TYR A 99 -2.13 6.93 2.67
CA TYR A 99 -1.43 8.01 3.37
C TYR A 99 -0.38 7.42 4.30
N THR A 100 0.83 7.99 4.24
CA THR A 100 2.00 7.51 4.99
C THR A 100 2.03 8.06 6.40
N ASP A 101 2.93 7.50 7.22
CA ASP A 101 3.16 7.87 8.61
C ASP A 101 3.86 9.24 8.79
N THR A 102 4.22 9.90 7.69
CA THR A 102 4.84 11.23 7.67
C THR A 102 4.20 12.10 6.60
N PRO A 103 3.97 13.41 6.87
CA PRO A 103 3.51 14.36 5.86
C PRO A 103 4.60 14.72 4.85
N ALA A 104 5.86 14.38 5.12
CA ALA A 104 6.98 14.64 4.20
C ALA A 104 6.98 13.68 3.00
N LEU A 105 6.37 12.50 3.14
CA LEU A 105 6.17 11.55 2.05
C LEU A 105 4.75 11.74 1.52
N SER A 106 4.64 11.90 0.20
CA SER A 106 3.33 12.06 -0.44
C SER A 106 2.56 10.74 -0.44
N LYS A 107 1.24 10.85 -0.52
CA LYS A 107 0.36 9.67 -0.60
C LYS A 107 0.67 8.82 -1.83
N TYR A 108 0.47 7.52 -1.71
CA TYR A 108 0.47 6.61 -2.85
C TYR A 108 -0.95 6.46 -3.38
N SER A 109 -1.18 6.85 -4.62
CA SER A 109 -2.45 6.63 -5.32
C SER A 109 -2.34 5.36 -6.17
N LEU A 110 -3.12 4.35 -5.80
CA LEU A 110 -3.20 3.07 -6.49
C LEU A 110 -4.50 3.03 -7.30
N ARG A 111 -4.41 2.52 -8.53
CA ARG A 111 -5.55 2.31 -9.42
C ARG A 111 -5.89 0.83 -9.53
N ASN A 112 -7.15 0.57 -9.87
CA ASN A 112 -7.67 -0.77 -10.16
C ASN A 112 -7.27 -1.80 -9.09
N VAL A 113 -7.43 -1.42 -7.82
CA VAL A 113 -7.09 -2.25 -6.67
C VAL A 113 -8.12 -3.37 -6.51
N SER A 114 -7.64 -4.57 -6.26
CA SER A 114 -8.45 -5.73 -5.92
C SER A 114 -7.88 -6.48 -4.71
N ILE A 115 -8.76 -7.18 -4.00
CA ILE A 115 -8.39 -8.07 -2.91
C ILE A 115 -7.82 -9.35 -3.52
N GLN A 116 -6.56 -9.64 -3.22
CA GLN A 116 -5.87 -10.83 -3.72
C GLN A 116 -6.05 -12.01 -2.78
N SER A 117 -5.87 -11.76 -1.48
CA SER A 117 -5.96 -12.83 -0.49
C SER A 117 -6.25 -12.30 0.90
N GLN A 118 -6.76 -13.21 1.71
CA GLN A 118 -6.85 -13.06 3.15
C GLN A 118 -5.74 -13.91 3.78
N GLY A 119 -5.05 -13.33 4.77
CA GLY A 119 -4.08 -14.06 5.58
C GLY A 119 -4.74 -15.09 6.50
N ALA A 120 -3.94 -16.01 7.05
CA ALA A 120 -4.44 -16.99 8.00
C ALA A 120 -5.05 -16.32 9.24
N VAL A 121 -6.29 -16.68 9.57
CA VAL A 121 -6.98 -16.19 10.76
C VAL A 121 -6.86 -17.22 11.88
N ASN A 122 -6.07 -16.89 12.89
CA ASN A 122 -6.01 -17.70 14.10
C ASN A 122 -7.22 -17.40 15.03
N THR A 123 -7.93 -18.43 15.47
CA THR A 123 -9.08 -18.34 16.38
C THR A 123 -8.79 -18.83 17.80
N SER A 124 -7.52 -19.09 18.13
CA SER A 124 -7.08 -19.52 19.47
C SER A 124 -7.21 -18.44 20.56
N GLY A 125 -7.56 -17.20 20.20
CA GLY A 125 -7.59 -16.05 21.11
C GLY A 125 -6.21 -15.46 21.43
N THR A 126 -5.12 -15.99 20.88
CA THR A 126 -3.75 -15.52 21.16
C THR A 126 -3.24 -14.48 20.18
N ASP A 127 -3.96 -14.26 19.07
CA ASP A 127 -3.63 -13.27 18.05
C ASP A 127 -4.90 -12.49 17.68
N ALA A 128 -4.79 -11.17 17.59
CA ALA A 128 -5.88 -10.26 17.22
C ALA A 128 -5.77 -9.77 15.76
N THR A 129 -4.82 -10.28 14.98
CA THR A 129 -4.55 -9.80 13.61
C THR A 129 -5.45 -10.46 12.56
N PHE A 130 -5.93 -9.65 11.62
CA PHE A 130 -6.60 -10.02 10.38
C PHE A 130 -5.88 -9.34 9.22
N THR A 131 -5.13 -10.11 8.42
CA THR A 131 -4.35 -9.55 7.33
C THR A 131 -5.10 -9.66 6.01
N VAL A 132 -5.12 -8.58 5.23
CA VAL A 132 -5.65 -8.55 3.87
C VAL A 132 -4.54 -8.08 2.94
N THR A 133 -4.34 -8.81 1.84
CA THR A 133 -3.44 -8.40 0.77
C THR A 133 -4.25 -7.93 -0.42
N LEU A 134 -4.01 -6.68 -0.81
CA LEU A 134 -4.55 -6.05 -1.99
C LEU A 134 -3.47 -5.96 -3.07
N ALA A 135 -3.88 -5.96 -4.34
CA ALA A 135 -2.99 -5.60 -5.43
C ALA A 135 -3.64 -4.53 -6.30
N GLY A 136 -2.83 -3.57 -6.75
CA GLY A 136 -3.26 -2.57 -7.72
C GLY A 136 -2.08 -2.09 -8.55
N THR A 137 -2.32 -1.07 -9.36
CA THR A 137 -1.29 -0.44 -10.19
C THR A 137 -0.93 0.92 -9.62
N TRP A 138 0.36 1.19 -9.52
CA TRP A 138 0.90 2.51 -9.19
C TRP A 138 1.51 3.13 -10.44
N ASP A 139 1.00 4.31 -10.80
CA ASP A 139 1.52 5.09 -11.93
C ASP A 139 2.87 5.69 -11.54
N ILE A 140 3.88 5.43 -12.37
CA ILE A 140 5.26 5.88 -12.18
C ILE A 140 5.75 6.59 -13.44
N ASN A 141 6.86 7.31 -13.34
CA ASN A 141 7.43 8.07 -14.46
C ASN A 141 6.42 9.04 -15.11
N ASN A 142 5.46 9.57 -14.33
CA ASN A 142 4.34 10.37 -14.83
C ASN A 142 4.77 11.65 -15.58
N SER A 143 6.00 12.13 -15.38
CA SER A 143 6.56 13.25 -16.15
C SER A 143 6.85 12.91 -17.62
N MET A 144 6.81 11.64 -18.02
CA MET A 144 7.13 11.18 -19.38
C MET A 144 5.88 10.93 -20.24
N TRP A 145 4.70 10.90 -19.64
CA TRP A 145 3.44 10.56 -20.28
C TRP A 145 2.50 11.77 -20.15
N VAL A 146 2.54 12.67 -21.13
CA VAL A 146 1.65 13.85 -21.23
C VAL A 146 0.43 13.53 -22.06
#